data_AF-A0A1G2ZV69-F1
#
_entry.id   AF-A0A1G2ZV69-F1
#
_cell.length_a   1.000
_cell.length_b   1.000
_cell.length_c   1.000
_cell.angle_alpha   90.00
_cell.angle_beta   90.00
_cell.angle_gamma   90.00
#
_symmetry.space_group_name_H-M   'P 1'
#
loop_
_entity.id
_entity.type
_entity.pdbx_description
1 polymer ?
#
loop_
_entity_poly.entity_id
_entity_poly.type
_entity_poly.pdbx_seq_one_letter_code
_entity_poly.pdbx_strand_id
1 'polypeptide(L)'
;MKSLADPLDLALELRTMVNDEEILGPRILLVGPCFTAPGGHPAVTLGREDPWMRSEIAVEVDDEDTARREVRRLAEKGVDAIKAAVEAGQGTGMPDTMPRLSANVLRAVIDEAHKHKLPATVHTHREQDVIDAIESGADGVEHGVWDTALRDNRLANLLLERKVNYTPTLWAFSLDKESKSFEIAKQNLRILSDAGVRISLGTDTLCSMPRPGLNTIQEMEFMAEAGLKPEKIISAATRNAAELLGLLDELGTIEPGKIADLIIVAGDPLKNISWLHQVQMVIKGGQVVYNAEEETTTPKGIPADSNPVSWFEIPVTDMPRARTFYEHVLNVKLQPLNFGPLEMAIFPMRPGTPGASGALMKGEAFQPSQQGVQIYFTTPDVDGTLQRVQDLAGKVVLPKTRIGLFGFIASFVDSEGNRIGLRSWQ
;
A
#
# COMPACT_ATOMS: atom_id res chain seq x y z
N MET A 1 12.07 0.74 10.24
CA MET A 1 10.85 0.06 9.80
C MET A 1 10.77 -1.29 10.50
N LYS A 2 9.64 -1.61 11.14
CA LYS A 2 9.35 -2.92 11.71
C LYS A 2 8.54 -3.73 10.69
N SER A 3 9.12 -4.77 10.12
CA SER A 3 8.49 -5.69 9.17
C SER A 3 7.84 -6.85 9.93
N LEU A 4 6.57 -7.15 9.65
CA LEU A 4 5.75 -8.10 10.42
C LEU A 4 5.21 -9.18 9.48
N ALA A 5 5.60 -10.44 9.71
CA ALA A 5 5.14 -11.61 8.93
C ALA A 5 5.62 -11.68 7.47
N ASP A 6 6.84 -11.23 7.20
CA ASP A 6 7.48 -11.36 5.89
C ASP A 6 8.35 -12.64 5.79
N PRO A 7 8.59 -13.18 4.57
CA PRO A 7 9.55 -14.27 4.34
C PRO A 7 10.93 -13.92 4.90
N LEU A 8 11.33 -14.61 5.97
CA LEU A 8 12.45 -14.18 6.81
C LEU A 8 13.77 -14.14 6.05
N ASP A 9 14.07 -15.14 5.23
CA ASP A 9 15.37 -15.25 4.56
C ASP A 9 15.53 -14.15 3.48
N LEU A 10 14.46 -13.83 2.75
CA LEU A 10 14.46 -12.69 1.81
C LEU A 10 14.58 -11.35 2.55
N ALA A 11 13.91 -11.21 3.69
CA ALA A 11 13.95 -9.98 4.47
C ALA A 11 15.32 -9.77 5.14
N LEU A 12 16.02 -10.84 5.51
CA LEU A 12 17.40 -10.83 6.00
C LEU A 12 18.39 -10.38 4.92
N GLU A 13 18.23 -10.87 3.70
CA GLU A 13 19.02 -10.42 2.54
C GLU A 13 18.82 -8.92 2.32
N LEU A 14 17.57 -8.45 2.28
CA LEU A 14 17.25 -7.03 2.14
C LEU A 14 17.85 -6.17 3.26
N ARG A 15 17.76 -6.65 4.52
CA ARG A 15 18.40 -5.98 5.67
C ARG A 15 19.90 -5.86 5.50
N THR A 16 20.56 -6.89 4.97
CA THR A 16 22.00 -6.90 4.70
C THR A 16 22.35 -5.85 3.64
N MET A 17 21.65 -5.84 2.51
CA MET A 17 21.86 -4.85 1.43
C MET A 17 21.67 -3.40 1.92
N VAL A 18 20.72 -3.15 2.82
CA VAL A 18 20.50 -1.81 3.40
C VAL A 18 21.58 -1.45 4.43
N ASN A 19 22.05 -2.41 5.21
CA ASN A 19 23.10 -2.18 6.22
C ASN A 19 24.47 -1.96 5.57
N ASP A 20 24.75 -2.67 4.47
CA ASP A 20 25.97 -2.55 3.67
C ASP A 20 25.93 -1.36 2.69
N GLU A 21 24.86 -0.56 2.74
CA GLU A 21 24.62 0.62 1.90
C GLU A 21 24.58 0.32 0.38
N GLU A 22 24.38 -0.94 -0.02
CA GLU A 22 24.19 -1.34 -1.42
C GLU A 22 22.91 -0.76 -2.01
N ILE A 23 21.87 -0.65 -1.18
CA ILE A 23 20.61 0.02 -1.52
C ILE A 23 20.22 1.01 -0.42
N LEU A 24 19.62 2.12 -0.84
CA LEU A 24 19.06 3.09 0.09
C LEU A 24 17.74 2.56 0.68
N GLY A 25 17.66 2.48 2.00
CA GLY A 25 16.45 2.08 2.72
C GLY A 25 16.48 2.46 4.20
N PRO A 26 15.32 2.38 4.90
CA PRO A 26 15.26 2.58 6.34
C PRO A 26 15.97 1.42 7.06
N ARG A 27 16.42 1.63 8.31
CA ARG A 27 16.84 0.50 9.17
C ARG A 27 15.70 -0.51 9.29
N ILE A 28 15.97 -1.78 8.96
CA ILE A 28 14.98 -2.84 8.92
C ILE A 28 15.07 -3.66 10.21
N LEU A 29 13.96 -3.72 10.95
CA LEU A 29 13.76 -4.57 12.11
C LEU A 29 12.80 -5.70 11.69
N LEU A 30 13.25 -6.94 11.84
CA LEU A 30 12.58 -8.12 11.31
C LEU A 30 11.90 -8.90 12.42
N VAL A 31 10.65 -9.28 12.21
CA VAL A 31 9.90 -10.11 13.17
C VAL A 31 9.79 -11.56 12.70
N GLY A 32 9.96 -11.80 11.39
CA GLY A 32 9.81 -13.11 10.79
C GLY A 32 8.34 -13.55 10.69
N PRO A 33 8.09 -14.85 10.47
CA PRO A 33 6.74 -15.40 10.28
C PRO A 33 5.87 -15.31 11.54
N CYS A 34 4.56 -15.24 11.34
CA CYS A 34 3.57 -15.12 12.39
C CYS A 34 3.22 -16.49 13.01
N PHE A 35 3.33 -16.62 14.33
CA PHE A 35 2.84 -17.79 15.06
C PHE A 35 1.31 -17.83 15.06
N THR A 36 0.73 -18.96 14.67
CA THR A 36 -0.72 -19.10 14.59
C THR A 36 -1.14 -20.56 14.78
N ALA A 37 -2.43 -20.80 15.03
CA ALA A 37 -2.96 -22.15 15.05
C ALA A 37 -2.92 -22.78 13.64
N PRO A 38 -2.82 -24.11 13.53
CA PRO A 38 -3.03 -24.78 12.26
C PRO A 38 -4.38 -24.38 11.64
N GLY A 39 -4.34 -23.81 10.43
CA GLY A 39 -5.50 -23.27 9.73
C GLY A 39 -5.92 -21.85 10.14
N GLY A 40 -5.13 -21.14 10.95
CA GLY A 40 -5.43 -19.79 11.44
C GLY A 40 -4.96 -18.65 10.52
N HIS A 41 -5.09 -17.42 10.99
CA HIS A 41 -4.56 -16.22 10.33
C HIS A 41 -3.05 -16.06 10.60
N PRO A 42 -2.17 -15.76 9.62
CA PRO A 42 -2.48 -15.48 8.21
C PRO A 42 -2.43 -16.71 7.27
N ALA A 43 -2.17 -17.91 7.80
CA ALA A 43 -1.92 -19.12 7.01
C ALA A 43 -3.00 -19.42 5.96
N VAL A 44 -4.28 -19.21 6.29
CA VAL A 44 -5.42 -19.48 5.38
C VAL A 44 -6.11 -18.25 4.82
N THR A 45 -5.69 -17.05 5.23
CA THR A 45 -6.20 -15.78 4.70
C THR A 45 -5.30 -15.23 3.61
N LEU A 46 -3.99 -15.35 3.77
CA LEU A 46 -2.99 -14.90 2.79
C LEU A 46 -2.32 -16.10 2.10
N GLY A 47 -1.97 -17.15 2.86
CA GLY A 47 -1.24 -18.31 2.33
C GLY A 47 -2.10 -19.44 1.74
N ARG A 48 -3.42 -19.25 1.58
CA ARG A 48 -4.33 -20.35 1.18
C ARG A 48 -3.96 -20.97 -0.17
N GLU A 49 -3.75 -20.12 -1.16
CA GLU A 49 -3.56 -20.53 -2.56
C GLU A 49 -2.08 -20.77 -2.91
N ASP A 50 -1.16 -20.41 -2.01
CA ASP A 50 0.28 -20.51 -2.22
C ASP A 50 0.95 -21.21 -1.02
N PRO A 51 1.28 -22.51 -1.14
CA PRO A 51 1.95 -23.27 -0.09
C PRO A 51 3.32 -22.72 0.30
N TRP A 52 4.06 -22.13 -0.64
CA TRP A 52 5.36 -21.52 -0.36
C TRP A 52 5.14 -20.30 0.53
N MET A 53 4.24 -19.39 0.12
CA MET A 53 3.90 -18.22 0.93
C MET A 53 3.45 -18.60 2.33
N ARG A 54 2.55 -19.60 2.46
CA ARG A 54 2.09 -20.09 3.77
C ARG A 54 3.24 -20.51 4.68
N SER A 55 4.21 -21.26 4.14
CA SER A 55 5.38 -21.69 4.92
C SER A 55 6.33 -20.56 5.30
N GLU A 56 6.34 -19.46 4.54
CA GLU A 56 7.22 -18.32 4.77
C GLU A 56 6.64 -17.26 5.70
N ILE A 57 5.31 -17.11 5.78
CA ILE A 57 4.65 -16.06 6.57
C ILE A 57 4.01 -16.57 7.87
N ALA A 58 3.86 -17.88 8.03
CA ALA A 58 3.18 -18.49 9.17
C ALA A 58 3.97 -19.65 9.79
N VAL A 59 4.00 -19.68 11.12
CA VAL A 59 4.44 -20.81 11.93
C VAL A 59 3.20 -21.39 12.60
N GLU A 60 2.68 -22.47 12.01
CA GLU A 60 1.47 -23.15 12.50
C GLU A 60 1.82 -24.13 13.62
N VAL A 61 1.35 -23.85 14.83
CA VAL A 61 1.67 -24.63 16.05
C VAL A 61 0.44 -24.82 16.93
N ASP A 62 0.30 -26.01 17.50
CA ASP A 62 -0.77 -26.39 18.43
C ASP A 62 -0.26 -26.90 19.79
N ASP A 63 1.06 -26.98 19.99
CA ASP A 63 1.69 -27.37 21.25
C ASP A 63 2.82 -26.40 21.69
N GLU A 64 3.04 -26.35 23.00
CA GLU A 64 3.99 -25.41 23.65
C GLU A 64 5.46 -25.72 23.30
N ASP A 65 5.84 -27.00 23.20
CA ASP A 65 7.23 -27.37 22.96
C ASP A 65 7.68 -27.00 21.55
N THR A 66 6.80 -27.21 20.56
CA THR A 66 7.03 -26.79 19.17
C THR A 66 7.09 -25.28 19.06
N ALA A 67 6.15 -24.57 19.70
CA ALA A 67 6.19 -23.11 19.75
C ALA A 67 7.54 -22.58 20.28
N ARG A 68 8.02 -23.11 21.41
CA ARG A 68 9.31 -22.71 22.00
C ARG A 68 10.50 -23.04 21.09
N ARG A 69 10.50 -24.21 20.43
CA ARG A 69 11.58 -24.57 19.47
C ARG A 69 11.64 -23.59 18.31
N GLU A 70 10.50 -23.22 17.74
CA GLU A 70 10.45 -22.28 16.62
C GLU A 70 10.87 -20.87 17.03
N VAL A 71 10.49 -20.41 18.23
CA VAL A 71 10.99 -19.12 18.75
C VAL A 71 12.51 -19.12 18.88
N ARG A 72 13.11 -20.19 19.42
CA ARG A 72 14.58 -20.32 19.48
C ARG A 72 15.22 -20.27 18.09
N ARG A 73 14.64 -20.99 17.13
CA ARG A 73 15.12 -20.99 15.74
C ARG A 73 15.10 -19.57 15.13
N LEU A 74 14.04 -18.81 15.35
CA LEU A 74 13.94 -17.43 14.85
C LEU A 74 14.90 -16.49 15.58
N ALA A 75 15.04 -16.63 16.90
CA ALA A 75 16.02 -15.87 17.68
C ALA A 75 17.45 -16.12 17.18
N GLU A 76 17.82 -17.37 16.89
CA GLU A 76 19.12 -17.75 16.31
C GLU A 76 19.35 -17.15 14.92
N LYS A 77 18.29 -16.93 14.14
CA LYS A 77 18.34 -16.22 12.85
C LYS A 77 18.48 -14.70 12.99
N GLY A 78 18.38 -14.15 14.20
CA GLY A 78 18.56 -12.72 14.47
C GLY A 78 17.35 -11.87 14.08
N VAL A 79 16.13 -12.34 14.39
CA VAL A 79 14.94 -11.48 14.43
C VAL A 79 15.02 -10.49 15.60
N ASP A 80 14.32 -9.38 15.48
CA ASP A 80 14.29 -8.26 16.43
C ASP A 80 13.04 -8.27 17.32
N ALA A 81 12.02 -9.06 16.97
CA ALA A 81 10.81 -9.28 17.76
C ALA A 81 10.14 -10.60 17.34
N ILE A 82 9.06 -11.00 18.01
CA ILE A 82 8.20 -12.12 17.62
C ILE A 82 6.76 -11.64 17.38
N LYS A 83 6.06 -12.22 16.40
CA LYS A 83 4.64 -11.95 16.14
C LYS A 83 3.79 -13.22 16.24
N ALA A 84 2.62 -13.11 16.87
CA ALA A 84 1.61 -14.16 16.91
C ALA A 84 0.24 -13.61 16.48
N ALA A 85 -0.74 -14.50 16.25
CA ALA A 85 -2.12 -14.14 15.94
C ALA A 85 -3.12 -14.98 16.74
N VAL A 86 -4.21 -14.33 17.17
CA VAL A 86 -5.33 -14.96 17.89
C VAL A 86 -6.69 -14.68 17.25
N GLU A 87 -6.72 -14.13 16.03
CA GLU A 87 -7.95 -13.83 15.30
C GLU A 87 -8.64 -15.11 14.79
N ALA A 88 -9.96 -15.19 15.00
CA ALA A 88 -10.84 -16.22 14.43
C ALA A 88 -11.80 -15.70 13.34
N GLY A 89 -11.97 -14.37 13.28
CA GLY A 89 -13.01 -13.70 12.50
C GLY A 89 -12.60 -13.38 11.06
N GLN A 90 -13.58 -12.97 10.25
CA GLN A 90 -13.35 -12.52 8.86
C GLN A 90 -13.82 -11.09 8.58
N GLY A 91 -14.20 -10.34 9.62
CA GLY A 91 -14.80 -9.02 9.45
C GLY A 91 -15.78 -8.66 10.57
N THR A 92 -16.17 -7.38 10.61
CA THR A 92 -17.09 -6.85 11.62
C THR A 92 -18.46 -7.51 11.54
N GLY A 93 -18.89 -8.13 12.64
CA GLY A 93 -20.18 -8.83 12.73
C GLY A 93 -20.26 -10.15 11.95
N MET A 94 -19.12 -10.65 11.45
CA MET A 94 -19.04 -11.96 10.81
C MET A 94 -18.70 -13.06 11.83
N PRO A 95 -19.14 -14.32 11.60
CA PRO A 95 -18.87 -15.41 12.51
C PRO A 95 -17.38 -15.80 12.51
N ASP A 96 -16.96 -16.42 13.60
CA ASP A 96 -15.66 -17.08 13.70
C ASP A 96 -15.63 -18.33 12.84
N THR A 97 -14.63 -18.38 11.97
CA THR A 97 -14.46 -19.51 11.04
C THR A 97 -13.05 -20.05 11.03
N MET A 98 -12.09 -19.37 11.67
CA MET A 98 -10.70 -19.80 11.76
C MET A 98 -10.35 -20.30 13.18
N PRO A 99 -9.49 -21.34 13.31
CA PRO A 99 -8.90 -21.73 14.58
C PRO A 99 -8.08 -20.60 15.21
N ARG A 100 -8.19 -20.45 16.54
CA ARG A 100 -7.37 -19.52 17.32
C ARG A 100 -6.19 -20.24 17.93
N LEU A 101 -5.05 -19.57 18.02
CA LEU A 101 -3.94 -20.02 18.84
C LEU A 101 -4.39 -20.12 20.30
N SER A 102 -4.16 -21.25 20.95
CA SER A 102 -4.57 -21.42 22.35
C SER A 102 -3.76 -20.52 23.28
N ALA A 103 -4.35 -20.08 24.38
CA ALA A 103 -3.68 -19.21 25.36
C ALA A 103 -2.38 -19.83 25.92
N ASN A 104 -2.33 -21.15 26.11
CA ASN A 104 -1.12 -21.83 26.59
C ASN A 104 0.00 -21.77 25.56
N VAL A 105 -0.31 -21.99 24.28
CA VAL A 105 0.68 -21.92 23.19
C VAL A 105 1.13 -20.47 22.97
N LEU A 106 0.20 -19.50 23.00
CA LEU A 106 0.55 -18.09 22.91
C LEU A 106 1.50 -17.66 24.04
N ARG A 107 1.19 -18.03 25.29
CA ARG A 107 2.07 -17.77 26.43
C ARG A 107 3.43 -18.45 26.25
N ALA A 108 3.47 -19.68 25.73
CA ALA A 108 4.73 -20.36 25.45
C ALA A 108 5.60 -19.64 24.40
N VAL A 109 4.98 -19.08 23.34
CA VAL A 109 5.67 -18.23 22.36
C VAL A 109 6.26 -16.99 23.03
N ILE A 110 5.44 -16.25 23.77
CA ILE A 110 5.83 -14.98 24.39
C ILE A 110 6.90 -15.19 25.46
N ASP A 111 6.71 -16.14 26.38
CA ASP A 111 7.68 -16.46 27.43
C ASP A 111 9.04 -16.83 26.86
N GLU A 112 9.07 -17.58 25.75
CA GLU A 112 10.33 -17.94 25.10
C GLU A 112 10.96 -16.74 24.41
N ALA A 113 10.17 -15.87 23.76
CA ALA A 113 10.66 -14.64 23.14
C ALA A 113 11.37 -13.75 24.17
N HIS A 114 10.75 -13.59 25.34
CA HIS A 114 11.32 -12.81 26.45
C HIS A 114 12.63 -13.39 26.99
N LYS A 115 12.82 -14.71 26.99
CA LYS A 115 14.13 -15.33 27.36
C LYS A 115 15.26 -14.91 26.41
N HIS A 116 14.93 -14.60 25.16
CA HIS A 116 15.86 -14.07 24.15
C HIS A 116 15.86 -12.54 24.10
N LYS A 117 15.17 -11.86 25.03
CA LYS A 117 15.01 -10.40 25.09
C LYS A 117 14.33 -9.82 23.84
N LEU A 118 13.48 -10.61 23.19
CA LEU A 118 12.70 -10.19 22.03
C LEU A 118 11.31 -9.75 22.51
N PRO A 119 10.85 -8.53 22.15
CA PRO A 119 9.47 -8.15 22.39
C PRO A 119 8.53 -8.99 21.52
N ALA A 120 7.32 -9.25 22.02
CA ALA A 120 6.31 -10.04 21.32
C ALA A 120 5.06 -9.21 21.06
N THR A 121 4.57 -9.23 19.82
CA THR A 121 3.34 -8.54 19.42
C THR A 121 2.28 -9.48 18.87
N VAL A 122 1.01 -9.16 19.10
CA VAL A 122 -0.10 -10.06 18.76
C VAL A 122 -1.11 -9.37 17.86
N HIS A 123 -1.44 -10.02 16.76
CA HIS A 123 -2.54 -9.66 15.87
C HIS A 123 -3.90 -9.96 16.52
N THR A 124 -4.76 -8.95 16.62
CA THR A 124 -6.05 -9.03 17.30
C THR A 124 -7.19 -8.40 16.49
N HIS A 125 -8.43 -8.80 16.78
CA HIS A 125 -9.63 -8.27 16.13
C HIS A 125 -10.67 -7.79 17.15
N ARG A 126 -10.91 -8.60 18.19
CA ARG A 126 -11.92 -8.35 19.21
C ARG A 126 -11.33 -7.94 20.55
N GLU A 127 -12.17 -7.38 21.42
CA GLU A 127 -11.78 -7.04 22.79
C GLU A 127 -11.21 -8.25 23.55
N GLN A 128 -11.80 -9.44 23.40
CA GLN A 128 -11.29 -10.65 24.06
C GLN A 128 -9.93 -11.07 23.50
N ASP A 129 -9.66 -10.87 22.20
CA ASP A 129 -8.35 -11.17 21.61
C ASP A 129 -7.25 -10.31 22.24
N VAL A 130 -7.55 -9.02 22.45
CA VAL A 130 -6.63 -8.08 23.10
C VAL A 130 -6.41 -8.48 24.57
N ILE A 131 -7.47 -8.85 25.29
CA ILE A 131 -7.36 -9.32 26.68
C ILE A 131 -6.48 -10.59 26.74
N ASP A 132 -6.77 -11.59 25.90
CA ASP A 132 -6.03 -12.85 25.86
C ASP A 132 -4.53 -12.61 25.54
N ALA A 133 -4.23 -11.68 24.63
CA ALA A 133 -2.87 -11.28 24.30
C ALA A 133 -2.15 -10.65 25.49
N ILE A 134 -2.80 -9.70 26.18
CA ILE A 134 -2.23 -9.03 27.36
C ILE A 134 -2.00 -10.04 28.50
N GLU A 135 -2.96 -10.92 28.77
CA GLU A 135 -2.86 -11.96 29.82
C GLU A 135 -1.82 -13.06 29.49
N SER A 136 -1.43 -13.17 28.22
CA SER A 136 -0.36 -14.04 27.76
C SER A 136 1.02 -13.35 27.78
N GLY A 137 1.07 -12.04 28.09
CA GLY A 137 2.30 -11.28 28.27
C GLY A 137 2.76 -10.46 27.07
N ALA A 138 1.88 -10.18 26.09
CA ALA A 138 2.26 -9.44 24.89
C ALA A 138 2.79 -8.03 25.22
N ASP A 139 3.84 -7.58 24.53
CA ASP A 139 4.39 -6.22 24.65
C ASP A 139 3.62 -5.21 23.78
N GLY A 140 2.96 -5.71 22.73
CA GLY A 140 2.09 -4.88 21.90
C GLY A 140 0.99 -5.67 21.19
N VAL A 141 -0.08 -4.98 20.81
CA VAL A 141 -1.17 -5.53 19.99
C VAL A 141 -1.28 -4.77 18.67
N GLU A 142 -1.47 -5.51 17.59
CA GLU A 142 -1.65 -5.00 16.23
C GLU A 142 -3.14 -5.03 15.86
N HIS A 143 -3.61 -3.99 15.17
CA HIS A 143 -5.01 -3.70 14.79
C HIS A 143 -5.94 -3.41 15.99
N GLY A 144 -5.77 -4.14 17.09
CA GLY A 144 -6.51 -3.94 18.33
C GLY A 144 -7.95 -4.40 18.23
N VAL A 145 -8.90 -3.52 18.57
CA VAL A 145 -10.34 -3.82 18.55
C VAL A 145 -11.02 -3.04 17.44
N TRP A 146 -11.48 -3.74 16.41
CA TRP A 146 -12.17 -3.14 15.27
C TRP A 146 -13.53 -3.80 14.95
N ASP A 147 -13.93 -4.85 15.69
CA ASP A 147 -15.26 -5.49 15.59
C ASP A 147 -16.37 -4.73 16.33
N THR A 148 -16.06 -4.23 17.53
CA THR A 148 -17.04 -3.63 18.45
C THR A 148 -16.50 -2.37 19.09
N ALA A 149 -17.39 -1.39 19.28
CA ALA A 149 -17.07 -0.18 20.03
C ALA A 149 -16.85 -0.50 21.51
N LEU A 150 -15.73 -0.04 22.07
CA LEU A 150 -15.43 -0.10 23.49
C LEU A 150 -16.47 0.71 24.27
N ARG A 151 -16.97 0.14 25.36
CA ARG A 151 -18.06 0.73 26.16
C ARG A 151 -17.60 1.33 27.49
N ASP A 152 -16.40 0.98 27.92
CA ASP A 152 -15.82 1.41 29.19
C ASP A 152 -14.28 1.45 29.10
N ASN A 153 -13.63 1.77 30.23
CA ASN A 153 -12.18 1.90 30.32
C ASN A 153 -11.47 0.60 30.74
N ARG A 154 -12.15 -0.56 30.81
CA ARG A 154 -11.55 -1.82 31.29
C ARG A 154 -10.34 -2.21 30.47
N LEU A 155 -10.48 -2.19 29.14
CA LEU A 155 -9.39 -2.52 28.24
C LEU A 155 -8.25 -1.50 28.34
N ALA A 156 -8.58 -0.21 28.41
CA ALA A 156 -7.60 0.86 28.57
C ALA A 156 -6.78 0.71 29.86
N ASN A 157 -7.45 0.42 30.97
CA ASN A 157 -6.80 0.20 32.27
C ASN A 157 -5.86 -1.01 32.21
N LEU A 158 -6.27 -2.10 31.57
CA LEU A 158 -5.45 -3.30 31.42
C LEU A 158 -4.20 -3.02 30.57
N LEU A 159 -4.35 -2.34 29.43
CA LEU A 159 -3.23 -1.90 28.57
C LEU A 159 -2.24 -1.01 29.34
N LEU A 160 -2.73 -0.08 30.16
CA LEU A 160 -1.91 0.79 31.00
C LEU A 160 -1.18 0.03 32.10
N GLU A 161 -1.88 -0.83 32.83
CA GLU A 161 -1.34 -1.62 33.93
C GLU A 161 -0.22 -2.55 33.46
N ARG A 162 -0.40 -3.15 32.28
CA ARG A 162 0.56 -4.08 31.67
C ARG A 162 1.56 -3.41 30.74
N LYS A 163 1.43 -2.09 30.52
CA LYS A 163 2.26 -1.27 29.64
C LYS A 163 2.34 -1.78 28.20
N VAL A 164 1.25 -2.39 27.73
CA VAL A 164 1.15 -2.97 26.39
C VAL A 164 0.88 -1.87 25.37
N ASN A 165 1.65 -1.86 24.30
CA ASN A 165 1.52 -0.88 23.23
C ASN A 165 0.36 -1.25 22.29
N TYR A 166 -0.40 -0.25 21.82
CA TYR A 166 -1.51 -0.44 20.89
C TYR A 166 -1.18 0.15 19.51
N THR A 167 -1.28 -0.63 18.43
CA THR A 167 -1.04 -0.18 17.06
C THR A 167 -2.35 -0.29 16.24
N PRO A 168 -2.98 0.82 15.83
CA PRO A 168 -4.34 0.79 15.26
C PRO A 168 -4.42 0.37 13.79
N THR A 169 -3.38 0.63 12.99
CA THR A 169 -3.34 0.29 11.54
C THR A 169 -4.57 0.75 10.75
N LEU A 170 -5.05 1.97 10.98
CA LEU A 170 -6.27 2.50 10.35
C LEU A 170 -6.21 2.43 8.80
N TRP A 171 -5.03 2.60 8.23
CA TRP A 171 -4.78 2.54 6.80
C TRP A 171 -5.16 1.18 6.17
N ALA A 172 -5.04 0.08 6.91
CA ALA A 172 -5.41 -1.25 6.44
C ALA A 172 -6.92 -1.35 6.08
N PHE A 173 -7.75 -0.53 6.73
CA PHE A 173 -9.19 -0.45 6.48
C PHE A 173 -9.57 0.64 5.46
N SER A 174 -8.59 1.37 4.92
CA SER A 174 -8.84 2.58 4.12
C SER A 174 -9.34 2.32 2.69
N LEU A 175 -9.32 1.07 2.21
CA LEU A 175 -9.96 0.69 0.94
C LEU A 175 -11.49 0.83 1.02
N ASP A 176 -12.07 0.66 2.21
CA ASP A 176 -13.48 0.89 2.49
C ASP A 176 -13.60 1.80 3.72
N LYS A 177 -13.41 3.11 3.48
CA LYS A 177 -13.53 4.15 4.50
C LYS A 177 -14.94 4.28 5.08
N GLU A 178 -15.94 3.71 4.42
CA GLU A 178 -17.32 3.68 4.90
C GLU A 178 -17.61 2.40 5.72
N SER A 179 -16.62 1.49 5.81
CA SER A 179 -16.74 0.27 6.59
C SER A 179 -16.95 0.57 8.07
N LYS A 180 -17.82 -0.23 8.68
CA LYS A 180 -18.06 -0.20 10.13
C LYS A 180 -16.78 -0.47 10.93
N SER A 181 -15.87 -1.31 10.40
CA SER A 181 -14.58 -1.60 11.00
C SER A 181 -13.72 -0.36 11.15
N PHE A 182 -13.63 0.48 10.09
CA PHE A 182 -12.82 1.68 10.10
C PHE A 182 -13.30 2.70 11.14
N GLU A 183 -14.62 2.93 11.19
CA GLU A 183 -15.20 3.87 12.18
C GLU A 183 -15.07 3.35 13.62
N ILE A 184 -15.25 2.05 13.85
CA ILE A 184 -15.02 1.45 15.18
C ILE A 184 -13.55 1.56 15.58
N ALA A 185 -12.61 1.25 14.68
CA ALA A 185 -11.18 1.35 14.95
C ALA A 185 -10.77 2.78 15.31
N LYS A 186 -11.26 3.79 14.58
CA LYS A 186 -11.06 5.22 14.89
C LYS A 186 -11.64 5.60 16.25
N GLN A 187 -12.89 5.21 16.53
CA GLN A 187 -13.54 5.50 17.81
C GLN A 187 -12.75 4.88 18.98
N ASN A 188 -12.36 3.61 18.85
CA ASN A 188 -11.63 2.89 19.89
C ASN A 188 -10.23 3.47 20.09
N LEU A 189 -9.52 3.82 19.00
CA LEU A 189 -8.24 4.51 19.07
C LEU A 189 -8.36 5.83 19.87
N ARG A 190 -9.42 6.61 19.63
CA ARG A 190 -9.67 7.84 20.37
C ARG A 190 -9.84 7.59 21.87
N ILE A 191 -10.68 6.62 22.24
CA ILE A 191 -10.94 6.25 23.64
C ILE A 191 -9.64 5.84 24.34
N LEU A 192 -8.87 4.94 23.72
CA LEU A 192 -7.62 4.43 24.30
C LEU A 192 -6.56 5.54 24.42
N SER A 193 -6.40 6.36 23.38
CA SER A 193 -5.49 7.52 23.42
C SER A 193 -5.87 8.51 24.52
N ASP A 194 -7.16 8.82 24.70
CA ASP A 194 -7.64 9.73 25.74
C ASP A 194 -7.41 9.20 27.14
N ALA A 195 -7.52 7.88 27.32
CA ALA A 195 -7.17 7.20 28.56
C ALA A 195 -5.64 7.19 28.84
N GLY A 196 -4.81 7.55 27.86
CA GLY A 196 -3.35 7.62 27.99
C GLY A 196 -2.62 6.34 27.60
N VAL A 197 -3.31 5.39 26.95
CA VAL A 197 -2.68 4.18 26.41
C VAL A 197 -1.57 4.57 25.44
N ARG A 198 -0.46 3.84 25.50
CA ARG A 198 0.67 4.03 24.58
C ARG A 198 0.29 3.54 23.20
N ILE A 199 0.27 4.45 22.23
CA ILE A 199 -0.02 4.17 20.83
C ILE A 199 1.28 4.14 20.03
N SER A 200 1.46 3.17 19.14
CA SER A 200 2.49 3.22 18.08
C SER A 200 1.84 3.31 16.70
N LEU A 201 2.61 3.78 15.74
CA LEU A 201 2.19 3.84 14.33
C LEU A 201 2.47 2.50 13.62
N GLY A 202 1.51 2.06 12.82
CA GLY A 202 1.64 0.93 11.91
C GLY A 202 0.59 1.04 10.81
N THR A 203 0.83 0.44 9.65
CA THR A 203 -0.02 0.63 8.46
C THR A 203 -0.54 -0.66 7.87
N ASP A 204 0.13 -1.79 8.12
CA ASP A 204 -0.12 -3.05 7.43
C ASP A 204 -0.06 -2.92 5.89
N THR A 205 1.06 -2.36 5.40
CA THR A 205 1.24 -1.82 4.04
C THR A 205 0.85 -2.77 2.90
N LEU A 206 0.93 -4.09 3.08
CA LEU A 206 0.62 -5.08 2.05
C LEU A 206 -0.87 -5.45 1.97
N CYS A 207 -1.68 -5.10 2.97
CA CYS A 207 -3.13 -5.36 2.98
C CYS A 207 -3.93 -4.43 2.06
N SER A 208 -3.27 -3.47 1.40
CA SER A 208 -3.85 -2.61 0.38
C SER A 208 -2.82 -2.35 -0.72
N MET A 209 -3.16 -1.52 -1.73
CA MET A 209 -2.19 -1.15 -2.78
C MET A 209 -0.95 -0.51 -2.14
N PRO A 210 0.23 -1.15 -2.19
CA PRO A 210 1.38 -0.75 -1.38
C PRO A 210 1.90 0.61 -1.84
N ARG A 211 1.94 1.57 -0.90
CA ARG A 211 2.58 2.87 -1.09
C ARG A 211 3.46 3.21 0.12
N PRO A 212 4.58 2.50 0.31
CA PRO A 212 5.47 2.72 1.46
C PRO A 212 5.84 4.20 1.63
N GLY A 213 5.81 4.69 2.86
CA GLY A 213 6.06 6.11 3.19
C GLY A 213 4.80 6.97 3.06
N LEU A 214 4.11 6.97 1.92
CA LEU A 214 2.87 7.74 1.76
C LEU A 214 1.78 7.23 2.71
N ASN A 215 1.63 5.91 2.81
CA ASN A 215 0.63 5.31 3.70
C ASN A 215 0.92 5.56 5.19
N THR A 216 2.19 5.74 5.56
CA THR A 216 2.58 6.15 6.92
C THR A 216 2.04 7.54 7.24
N ILE A 217 2.14 8.49 6.30
CA ILE A 217 1.58 9.84 6.49
C ILE A 217 0.04 9.77 6.53
N GLN A 218 -0.58 8.95 5.68
CA GLN A 218 -2.04 8.75 5.68
C GLN A 218 -2.55 8.13 6.99
N GLU A 219 -1.82 7.18 7.59
CA GLU A 219 -2.15 6.67 8.93
C GLU A 219 -2.14 7.79 9.96
N MET A 220 -1.13 8.67 9.93
CA MET A 220 -1.04 9.83 10.82
C MET A 220 -2.22 10.80 10.62
N GLU A 221 -2.66 10.99 9.37
CA GLU A 221 -3.87 11.75 9.04
C GLU A 221 -5.13 11.09 9.61
N PHE A 222 -5.28 9.76 9.48
CA PHE A 222 -6.41 9.04 10.07
C PHE A 222 -6.40 9.06 11.60
N MET A 223 -5.22 9.02 12.23
CA MET A 223 -5.08 9.22 13.67
C MET A 223 -5.54 10.63 14.09
N ALA A 224 -5.23 11.65 13.29
CA ALA A 224 -5.71 13.02 13.51
C ALA A 224 -7.23 13.13 13.29
N GLU A 225 -7.78 12.47 12.28
CA GLU A 225 -9.24 12.37 12.03
C GLU A 225 -9.96 11.63 13.17
N ALA A 226 -9.34 10.61 13.78
CA ALA A 226 -9.81 9.98 15.01
C ALA A 226 -9.75 10.93 16.22
N GLY A 227 -9.11 12.09 16.07
CA GLY A 227 -9.04 13.16 17.06
C GLY A 227 -7.73 13.20 17.84
N LEU A 228 -6.73 12.36 17.56
CA LEU A 228 -5.47 12.41 18.30
C LEU A 228 -4.79 13.76 18.08
N LYS A 229 -4.17 14.30 19.14
CA LYS A 229 -3.37 15.52 19.02
C LYS A 229 -2.08 15.24 18.25
N PRO A 230 -1.61 16.16 17.40
CA PRO A 230 -0.39 15.97 16.60
C PRO A 230 0.83 15.51 17.39
N GLU A 231 1.06 16.03 18.60
CA GLU A 231 2.16 15.59 19.48
C GLU A 231 2.09 14.10 19.86
N LYS A 232 0.88 13.55 20.06
CA LYS A 232 0.69 12.12 20.32
C LYS A 232 0.94 11.28 19.07
N ILE A 233 0.55 11.78 17.91
CA ILE A 233 0.73 11.11 16.61
C ILE A 233 2.22 11.02 16.26
N ILE A 234 2.95 12.13 16.41
CA ILE A 234 4.41 12.14 16.21
C ILE A 234 5.10 11.22 17.21
N SER A 235 4.68 11.23 18.49
CA SER A 235 5.23 10.32 19.51
C SER A 235 4.95 8.84 19.18
N ALA A 236 3.79 8.52 18.61
CA ALA A 236 3.45 7.17 18.15
C ALA A 236 4.35 6.69 17.01
N ALA A 237 4.73 7.60 16.09
CA ALA A 237 5.63 7.30 14.98
C ALA A 237 7.12 7.27 15.36
N THR A 238 7.48 7.72 16.57
CA THR A 238 8.87 7.91 17.00
C THR A 238 9.13 7.23 18.35
N ARG A 239 9.02 7.98 19.46
CA ARG A 239 9.33 7.54 20.82
C ARG A 239 8.67 6.21 21.21
N ASN A 240 7.36 6.08 20.96
CA ASN A 240 6.60 4.91 21.43
C ASN A 240 6.96 3.64 20.65
N ALA A 241 7.18 3.77 19.34
CA ALA A 241 7.63 2.66 18.51
C ALA A 241 9.04 2.20 18.91
N ALA A 242 9.93 3.15 19.22
CA ALA A 242 11.26 2.84 19.73
C ALA A 242 11.21 2.15 21.10
N GLU A 243 10.32 2.61 22.00
CA GLU A 243 10.14 2.01 23.33
C GLU A 243 9.60 0.57 23.24
N LEU A 244 8.60 0.32 22.38
CA LEU A 244 8.08 -1.04 22.14
C LEU A 244 9.18 -2.01 21.68
N LEU A 245 10.12 -1.51 20.88
CA LEU A 245 11.21 -2.31 20.31
C LEU A 245 12.45 -2.37 21.21
N GLY A 246 12.43 -1.73 22.38
CA GLY A 246 13.60 -1.68 23.27
C GLY A 246 14.75 -0.81 22.74
N LEU A 247 14.48 0.07 21.77
CA LEU A 247 15.47 0.91 21.08
C LEU A 247 15.43 2.37 21.51
N LEU A 248 14.63 2.73 22.52
CA LEU A 248 14.46 4.13 22.91
C LEU A 248 15.76 4.80 23.40
N ASP A 249 16.70 4.04 23.93
CA ASP A 249 18.01 4.56 24.33
C ASP A 249 18.90 4.93 23.12
N GLU A 250 18.61 4.36 21.95
CA GLU A 250 19.39 4.54 20.73
C GLU A 250 18.72 5.48 19.71
N LEU A 251 17.39 5.46 19.61
CA LEU A 251 16.64 6.21 18.60
C LEU A 251 15.22 6.58 19.04
N GLY A 252 14.52 7.35 18.21
CA GLY A 252 13.10 7.68 18.39
C GLY A 252 12.83 9.01 19.10
N THR A 253 13.85 9.68 19.62
CA THR A 253 13.77 11.08 20.08
C THR A 253 15.05 11.83 19.70
N ILE A 254 14.97 13.16 19.70
CA ILE A 254 16.12 14.03 19.40
C ILE A 254 16.83 14.37 20.71
N GLU A 255 17.85 13.59 21.06
CA GLU A 255 18.64 13.72 22.29
C GLU A 255 20.13 13.48 22.00
N PRO A 256 21.07 14.18 22.69
CA PRO A 256 22.50 13.91 22.54
C PRO A 256 22.85 12.44 22.81
N GLY A 257 23.65 11.84 21.93
CA GLY A 257 24.09 10.44 22.03
C GLY A 257 23.24 9.44 21.25
N LYS A 258 22.03 9.82 20.79
CA LYS A 258 21.19 8.98 19.93
C LYS A 258 21.58 9.07 18.46
N ILE A 259 21.14 8.09 17.68
CA ILE A 259 21.35 8.05 16.23
C ILE A 259 20.70 9.27 15.57
N ALA A 260 21.44 9.93 14.69
CA ALA A 260 20.97 11.10 13.95
C ALA A 260 20.05 10.72 12.77
N ASP A 261 18.88 10.17 13.11
CA ASP A 261 17.77 9.91 12.20
C ASP A 261 16.77 11.08 12.30
N LEU A 262 16.72 11.94 11.28
CA LEU A 262 15.94 13.18 11.27
C LEU A 262 15.15 13.33 9.98
N ILE A 263 13.93 13.89 10.08
CA ILE A 263 13.14 14.34 8.94
C ILE A 263 12.90 15.84 9.13
N ILE A 264 13.27 16.63 8.12
CA ILE A 264 13.00 18.07 8.07
C ILE A 264 11.85 18.29 7.09
N VAL A 265 10.84 19.04 7.52
CA VAL A 265 9.64 19.36 6.72
C VAL A 265 9.45 20.86 6.60
N ALA A 266 8.78 21.31 5.53
CA ALA A 266 8.66 22.72 5.18
C ALA A 266 7.76 23.54 6.13
N GLY A 267 6.95 22.87 6.96
CA GLY A 267 6.00 23.53 7.86
C GLY A 267 5.93 22.87 9.24
N ASP A 268 4.86 23.16 9.97
CA ASP A 268 4.71 22.78 11.38
C ASP A 268 3.75 21.60 11.54
N PRO A 269 4.24 20.35 11.70
CA PRO A 269 3.39 19.18 11.84
C PRO A 269 2.60 19.17 13.16
N LEU A 270 2.93 20.02 14.14
CA LEU A 270 2.14 20.17 15.37
C LEU A 270 0.86 20.99 15.15
N LYS A 271 0.79 21.76 14.06
CA LYS A 271 -0.42 22.48 13.65
C LYS A 271 -1.24 21.71 12.63
N ASN A 272 -0.58 21.04 11.70
CA ASN A 272 -1.23 20.24 10.67
C ASN A 272 -0.31 19.09 10.25
N ILE A 273 -0.75 17.85 10.50
CA ILE A 273 0.04 16.65 10.25
C ILE A 273 0.37 16.46 8.76
N SER A 274 -0.42 17.06 7.84
CA SER A 274 -0.20 16.97 6.40
C SER A 274 1.08 17.68 5.93
N TRP A 275 1.73 18.50 6.76
CA TRP A 275 3.07 19.03 6.48
C TRP A 275 4.12 17.93 6.29
N LEU A 276 3.86 16.71 6.77
CA LEU A 276 4.72 15.54 6.54
C LEU A 276 4.78 15.10 5.07
N HIS A 277 3.87 15.54 4.20
CA HIS A 277 4.01 15.37 2.74
C HIS A 277 5.08 16.28 2.13
N GLN A 278 5.52 17.32 2.84
CA GLN A 278 6.45 18.33 2.36
C GLN A 278 7.83 18.16 2.99
N VAL A 279 8.38 16.95 2.88
CA VAL A 279 9.74 16.63 3.34
C VAL A 279 10.76 17.44 2.53
N GLN A 280 11.63 18.15 3.22
CA GLN A 280 12.72 18.93 2.63
C GLN A 280 14.03 18.16 2.68
N MET A 281 14.25 17.40 3.75
CA MET A 281 15.49 16.65 3.92
C MET A 281 15.24 15.43 4.81
N VAL A 282 15.92 14.33 4.49
CA VAL A 282 15.99 13.14 5.33
C VAL A 282 17.44 12.88 5.69
N ILE A 283 17.71 12.73 6.98
CA ILE A 283 19.01 12.37 7.52
C ILE A 283 18.85 10.99 8.15
N LYS A 284 19.69 10.03 7.75
CA LYS A 284 19.73 8.67 8.29
C LYS A 284 21.14 8.41 8.81
N GLY A 285 21.29 8.07 10.08
CA GLY A 285 22.59 7.79 10.69
C GLY A 285 23.59 8.96 10.59
N GLY A 286 23.10 10.20 10.53
CA GLY A 286 23.92 11.40 10.34
C GLY A 286 24.29 11.71 8.88
N GLN A 287 23.88 10.90 7.92
CA GLN A 287 24.07 11.16 6.49
C GLN A 287 22.79 11.75 5.87
N VAL A 288 22.93 12.79 5.05
CA VAL A 288 21.81 13.32 4.25
C VAL A 288 21.54 12.34 3.11
N VAL A 289 20.36 11.70 3.12
CA VAL A 289 19.96 10.70 2.11
C VAL A 289 18.88 11.21 1.16
N TYR A 290 18.28 12.35 1.48
CA TYR A 290 17.35 13.06 0.62
C TYR A 290 17.47 14.57 0.87
N ASN A 291 17.47 15.36 -0.20
CA ASN A 291 17.43 16.81 -0.17
C ASN A 291 16.59 17.34 -1.33
N ALA A 292 15.48 18.01 -1.02
CA ALA A 292 14.53 18.51 -2.01
C ALA A 292 15.15 19.56 -2.95
N GLU A 293 16.13 20.34 -2.48
CA GLU A 293 16.81 21.35 -3.32
C GLU A 293 17.62 20.69 -4.44
N GLU A 294 18.30 19.58 -4.16
CA GLU A 294 19.07 18.82 -5.16
C GLU A 294 18.17 18.20 -6.22
N GLU A 295 16.96 17.80 -5.84
CA GLU A 295 15.98 17.17 -6.74
C GLU A 295 15.44 18.15 -7.81
N THR A 296 15.41 19.44 -7.50
CA THR A 296 14.90 20.50 -8.40
C THR A 296 15.93 21.03 -9.40
N THR A 297 17.22 20.78 -9.17
CA THR A 297 18.32 21.36 -9.98
C THR A 297 18.78 20.47 -11.13
N THR A 298 18.33 19.21 -11.16
CA THR A 298 18.65 18.28 -12.25
C THR A 298 17.48 18.21 -13.23
N PRO A 299 17.63 18.63 -14.51
CA PRO A 299 16.58 18.45 -15.51
C PRO A 299 16.27 16.96 -15.66
N LYS A 300 15.12 16.52 -15.14
CA LYS A 300 14.69 15.13 -15.27
C LYS A 300 14.28 14.88 -16.72
N GLY A 301 14.99 13.99 -17.41
CA GLY A 301 14.54 13.41 -18.67
C GLY A 301 13.35 12.48 -18.44
N ILE A 302 12.88 11.81 -19.51
CA ILE A 302 11.88 10.74 -19.35
C ILE A 302 12.51 9.63 -18.48
N PRO A 303 11.89 9.24 -17.35
CA PRO A 303 12.41 8.17 -16.50
C PRO A 303 12.61 6.87 -17.27
N ALA A 304 13.73 6.17 -17.03
CA ALA A 304 14.09 4.94 -17.75
C ALA A 304 13.09 3.78 -17.52
N ASP A 305 12.33 3.84 -16.44
CA ASP A 305 11.31 2.91 -16.00
C ASP A 305 9.88 3.32 -16.41
N SER A 306 9.73 4.37 -17.22
CA SER A 306 8.43 4.88 -17.67
C SER A 306 8.20 4.72 -19.17
N ASN A 307 6.94 4.59 -19.58
CA ASN A 307 6.60 4.67 -21.01
C ASN A 307 6.76 6.13 -21.47
N PRO A 308 7.61 6.42 -22.48
CA PRO A 308 7.79 7.78 -22.98
C PRO A 308 6.52 8.37 -23.61
N VAL A 309 5.55 7.53 -23.97
CA VAL A 309 4.24 7.92 -24.49
C VAL A 309 3.18 7.46 -23.50
N SER A 310 2.52 8.42 -22.83
CA SER A 310 1.50 8.16 -21.81
C SER A 310 0.10 8.65 -22.21
N TRP A 311 0.03 9.63 -23.11
CA TRP A 311 -1.21 10.28 -23.55
C TRP A 311 -1.14 10.67 -25.02
N PHE A 312 -2.25 10.53 -25.75
CA PHE A 312 -2.38 11.04 -27.12
C PHE A 312 -3.61 11.93 -27.29
N GLU A 313 -3.58 12.79 -28.31
CA GLU A 313 -4.67 13.70 -28.64
C GLU A 313 -5.00 13.60 -30.12
N ILE A 314 -6.29 13.44 -30.44
CA ILE A 314 -6.79 13.41 -31.81
C ILE A 314 -7.60 14.68 -32.05
N PRO A 315 -7.12 15.60 -32.91
CA PRO A 315 -7.85 16.82 -33.25
C PRO A 315 -9.19 16.52 -33.93
N VAL A 316 -10.26 17.18 -33.50
CA VAL A 316 -11.58 17.08 -34.12
C VAL A 316 -12.23 18.45 -34.28
N THR A 317 -12.99 18.63 -35.34
CA THR A 317 -13.74 19.86 -35.62
C THR A 317 -15.22 19.71 -35.26
N ASP A 318 -15.76 18.50 -35.39
CA ASP A 318 -17.13 18.14 -35.04
C ASP A 318 -17.12 16.99 -34.01
N MET A 319 -17.28 17.35 -32.73
CA MET A 319 -17.20 16.40 -31.62
C MET A 319 -18.31 15.33 -31.67
N PRO A 320 -19.61 15.66 -31.88
CA PRO A 320 -20.65 14.64 -32.04
C PRO A 320 -20.39 13.64 -33.18
N ARG A 321 -19.96 14.13 -34.35
CA ARG A 321 -19.63 13.27 -35.49
C ARG A 321 -18.45 12.36 -35.19
N ALA A 322 -17.35 12.93 -34.69
CA ALA A 322 -16.15 12.18 -34.37
C ALA A 322 -16.42 11.12 -33.29
N ARG A 323 -17.17 11.45 -32.24
CA ARG A 323 -17.53 10.47 -31.21
C ARG A 323 -18.33 9.30 -31.79
N THR A 324 -19.33 9.59 -32.62
CA THR A 324 -20.12 8.55 -33.30
C THR A 324 -19.23 7.62 -34.11
N PHE A 325 -18.29 8.20 -34.87
CA PHE A 325 -17.31 7.45 -35.66
C PHE A 325 -16.43 6.55 -34.80
N TYR A 326 -15.73 7.10 -33.79
CA TYR A 326 -14.76 6.36 -32.99
C TYR A 326 -15.42 5.30 -32.09
N GLU A 327 -16.57 5.61 -31.48
CA GLU A 327 -17.31 4.63 -30.67
C GLU A 327 -17.75 3.43 -31.50
N HIS A 328 -18.20 3.66 -32.74
CA HIS A 328 -18.60 2.59 -33.66
C HIS A 328 -17.40 1.80 -34.18
N VAL A 329 -16.39 2.49 -34.72
CA VAL A 329 -15.22 1.85 -35.36
C VAL A 329 -14.43 1.02 -34.35
N LEU A 330 -14.16 1.56 -33.17
CA LEU A 330 -13.34 0.88 -32.16
C LEU A 330 -14.18 0.05 -31.17
N ASN A 331 -15.51 0.12 -31.25
CA ASN A 331 -16.43 -0.55 -30.32
C ASN A 331 -16.13 -0.19 -28.86
N VAL A 332 -16.02 1.11 -28.58
CA VAL A 332 -15.75 1.68 -27.25
C VAL A 332 -16.77 2.76 -26.92
N LYS A 333 -16.75 3.24 -25.67
CA LYS A 333 -17.53 4.41 -25.25
C LYS A 333 -16.61 5.53 -24.79
N LEU A 334 -16.82 6.72 -25.35
CA LEU A 334 -16.02 7.90 -25.01
C LEU A 334 -16.70 8.69 -23.90
N GLN A 335 -15.92 9.10 -22.90
CA GLN A 335 -16.42 9.93 -21.81
C GLN A 335 -16.26 11.41 -22.18
N PRO A 336 -17.36 12.18 -22.33
CA PRO A 336 -17.28 13.59 -22.63
C PRO A 336 -16.76 14.38 -21.42
N LEU A 337 -15.92 15.38 -21.67
CA LEU A 337 -15.42 16.29 -20.67
C LEU A 337 -15.24 17.68 -21.29
N ASN A 338 -15.84 18.70 -20.69
CA ASN A 338 -15.85 20.06 -21.23
C ASN A 338 -15.15 21.01 -20.26
N PHE A 339 -14.11 21.70 -20.73
CA PHE A 339 -13.39 22.73 -20.01
C PHE A 339 -13.57 24.08 -20.70
N GLY A 340 -14.79 24.62 -20.69
CA GLY A 340 -15.11 25.89 -21.33
C GLY A 340 -14.89 25.84 -22.86
N PRO A 341 -13.93 26.58 -23.44
CA PRO A 341 -13.68 26.60 -24.88
C PRO A 341 -13.02 25.30 -25.42
N LEU A 342 -12.57 24.40 -24.53
CA LEU A 342 -11.97 23.12 -24.90
C LEU A 342 -12.98 21.98 -24.65
N GLU A 343 -13.38 21.29 -25.72
CA GLU A 343 -14.21 20.10 -25.62
C GLU A 343 -13.35 18.84 -25.80
N MET A 344 -13.57 17.84 -24.94
CA MET A 344 -12.85 16.57 -24.96
C MET A 344 -13.80 15.38 -24.96
N ALA A 345 -13.37 14.28 -25.58
CA ALA A 345 -14.00 12.97 -25.40
C ALA A 345 -12.92 11.90 -25.17
N ILE A 346 -12.86 11.39 -23.95
CA ILE A 346 -11.76 10.56 -23.44
C ILE A 346 -11.98 9.09 -23.82
N PHE A 347 -10.94 8.44 -24.33
CA PHE A 347 -10.91 7.00 -24.59
C PHE A 347 -10.86 6.21 -23.28
N PRO A 348 -11.51 5.03 -23.19
CA PRO A 348 -11.43 4.19 -22.01
C PRO A 348 -9.99 3.87 -21.62
N MET A 349 -9.67 4.07 -20.35
CA MET A 349 -8.38 3.70 -19.79
C MET A 349 -8.57 2.55 -18.79
N ARG A 350 -7.74 1.52 -18.89
CA ARG A 350 -7.69 0.43 -17.92
C ARG A 350 -6.40 0.55 -17.11
N PRO A 351 -6.48 0.89 -15.81
CA PRO A 351 -5.30 0.96 -14.96
C PRO A 351 -4.50 -0.34 -15.00
N GLY A 352 -3.17 -0.25 -15.12
CA GLY A 352 -2.27 -1.41 -15.08
C GLY A 352 -2.13 -2.20 -16.38
N THR A 353 -2.84 -1.84 -17.47
CA THR A 353 -2.65 -2.50 -18.78
C THR A 353 -1.63 -1.75 -19.66
N PRO A 354 -0.80 -2.44 -20.48
CA PRO A 354 0.14 -1.78 -21.38
C PRO A 354 -0.54 -0.86 -22.40
N GLY A 355 0.07 0.30 -22.68
CA GLY A 355 -0.39 1.27 -23.67
C GLY A 355 -0.65 2.66 -23.09
N ALA A 356 -0.99 3.60 -23.96
CA ALA A 356 -1.42 4.96 -23.61
C ALA A 356 -2.92 5.11 -23.91
N SER A 357 -3.61 5.92 -23.11
CA SER A 357 -4.95 6.42 -23.47
C SER A 357 -4.84 7.80 -24.10
N GLY A 358 -5.98 8.43 -24.40
CA GLY A 358 -6.02 9.75 -25.00
C GLY A 358 -7.43 10.32 -25.08
N ALA A 359 -7.57 11.39 -25.85
CA ALA A 359 -8.86 12.02 -26.09
C ALA A 359 -9.02 12.55 -27.52
N LEU A 360 -10.28 12.65 -27.97
CA LEU A 360 -10.65 13.55 -29.04
C LEU A 360 -10.63 14.98 -28.49
N MET A 361 -10.01 15.91 -29.21
CA MET A 361 -9.78 17.29 -28.76
C MET A 361 -10.36 18.29 -29.76
N LYS A 362 -11.28 19.14 -29.31
CA LYS A 362 -11.81 20.25 -30.12
C LYS A 362 -11.52 21.57 -29.42
N GLY A 363 -10.82 22.44 -30.14
CA GLY A 363 -10.44 23.78 -29.72
C GLY A 363 -9.65 24.46 -30.83
N GLU A 364 -9.36 25.76 -30.67
CA GLU A 364 -8.74 26.58 -31.72
C GLU A 364 -7.37 26.06 -32.20
N ALA A 365 -6.61 25.41 -31.32
CA ALA A 365 -5.29 24.85 -31.62
C ALA A 365 -5.32 23.45 -32.27
N PHE A 366 -6.48 22.81 -32.40
CA PHE A 366 -6.60 21.41 -32.81
C PHE A 366 -7.08 21.30 -34.25
N GLN A 367 -6.17 20.94 -35.16
CA GLN A 367 -6.47 20.78 -36.59
C GLN A 367 -6.23 19.33 -37.05
N PRO A 368 -7.25 18.66 -37.62
CA PRO A 368 -7.07 17.33 -38.17
C PRO A 368 -6.03 17.29 -39.28
N SER A 369 -5.22 16.23 -39.32
CA SER A 369 -4.14 16.09 -40.31
C SER A 369 -3.87 14.64 -40.69
N GLN A 370 -3.57 14.42 -41.98
CA GLN A 370 -3.05 13.14 -42.48
C GLN A 370 -1.52 13.05 -42.45
N GLN A 371 -0.85 14.18 -42.17
CA GLN A 371 0.60 14.32 -42.10
C GLN A 371 1.06 14.43 -40.65
N GLY A 372 2.18 13.79 -40.32
CA GLY A 372 2.76 13.81 -38.97
C GLY A 372 2.73 12.45 -38.27
N VAL A 373 2.59 12.46 -36.95
CA VAL A 373 2.57 11.27 -36.09
C VAL A 373 1.29 10.47 -36.31
N GLN A 374 1.42 9.15 -36.37
CA GLN A 374 0.29 8.23 -36.53
C GLN A 374 0.13 7.36 -35.28
N ILE A 375 -1.08 7.34 -34.71
CA ILE A 375 -1.43 6.55 -33.52
C ILE A 375 -2.01 5.22 -33.98
N TYR A 376 -1.54 4.11 -33.39
CA TYR A 376 -2.01 2.76 -33.70
C TYR A 376 -2.89 2.21 -32.57
N PHE A 377 -4.16 1.97 -32.87
CA PHE A 377 -5.06 1.26 -31.95
C PHE A 377 -4.90 -0.25 -32.09
N THR A 378 -4.89 -0.95 -30.96
CA THR A 378 -4.87 -2.41 -30.96
C THR A 378 -6.27 -2.94 -31.25
N THR A 379 -6.39 -3.86 -32.20
CA THR A 379 -7.63 -4.58 -32.54
C THR A 379 -7.34 -6.07 -32.74
N PRO A 380 -8.19 -6.99 -32.26
CA PRO A 380 -8.06 -8.41 -32.58
C PRO A 380 -8.53 -8.75 -34.00
N ASP A 381 -9.33 -7.87 -34.61
CA ASP A 381 -9.89 -8.04 -35.95
C ASP A 381 -9.65 -6.77 -36.77
N VAL A 382 -8.66 -6.81 -37.67
CA VAL A 382 -8.34 -5.65 -38.53
C VAL A 382 -9.40 -5.48 -39.61
N ASP A 383 -9.85 -6.57 -40.23
CA ASP A 383 -10.73 -6.53 -41.39
C ASP A 383 -12.13 -6.05 -40.99
N GLY A 384 -12.68 -6.56 -39.89
CA GLY A 384 -13.95 -6.08 -39.34
C GLY A 384 -13.89 -4.62 -38.87
N THR A 385 -12.75 -4.17 -38.33
CA THR A 385 -12.57 -2.76 -37.97
C THR A 385 -12.50 -1.87 -39.21
N LEU A 386 -11.79 -2.27 -40.27
CA LEU A 386 -11.78 -1.53 -41.54
C LEU A 386 -13.15 -1.49 -42.21
N GLN A 387 -13.96 -2.55 -42.08
CA GLN A 387 -15.34 -2.53 -42.56
C GLN A 387 -16.16 -1.47 -41.83
N ARG A 388 -16.10 -1.42 -40.49
CA ARG A 388 -16.79 -0.38 -39.69
C ARG A 388 -16.34 1.04 -40.03
N VAL A 389 -15.07 1.22 -40.43
CA VAL A 389 -14.57 2.51 -40.95
C VAL A 389 -15.32 2.90 -42.21
N GLN A 390 -15.48 1.97 -43.16
CA GLN A 390 -16.17 2.22 -44.42
C GLN A 390 -17.66 2.48 -44.22
N ASP A 391 -18.29 1.81 -43.25
CA ASP A 391 -19.72 1.99 -42.91
C ASP A 391 -20.04 3.44 -42.50
N LEU A 392 -19.05 4.18 -41.99
CA LEU A 392 -19.17 5.60 -41.60
C LEU A 392 -18.34 6.54 -42.49
N ALA A 393 -18.18 6.19 -43.77
CA ALA A 393 -17.51 6.99 -44.80
C ALA A 393 -16.03 7.32 -44.52
N GLY A 394 -15.39 6.61 -43.60
CA GLY A 394 -13.94 6.66 -43.42
C GLY A 394 -13.22 5.99 -44.61
N LYS A 395 -11.98 6.41 -44.88
CA LYS A 395 -11.24 5.95 -46.07
C LYS A 395 -10.07 5.07 -45.67
N VAL A 396 -10.07 3.82 -46.11
CA VAL A 396 -8.91 2.94 -45.96
C VAL A 396 -7.73 3.47 -46.78
N VAL A 397 -6.57 3.64 -46.14
CA VAL A 397 -5.33 4.14 -46.74
C VAL A 397 -4.34 3.00 -46.95
N LEU A 398 -4.20 2.13 -45.95
CA LEU A 398 -3.40 0.91 -46.01
C LEU A 398 -4.30 -0.25 -45.59
N PRO A 399 -4.62 -1.20 -46.48
CA PRO A 399 -5.37 -2.39 -46.09
C PRO A 399 -4.54 -3.24 -45.12
N LYS A 400 -5.15 -4.27 -44.52
CA LYS A 400 -4.46 -5.21 -43.64
C LYS A 400 -3.20 -5.75 -44.32
N THR A 401 -2.05 -5.37 -43.77
CA THR A 401 -0.72 -5.64 -44.31
C THR A 401 0.10 -6.35 -43.24
N ARG A 402 0.68 -7.50 -43.60
CA ARG A 402 1.53 -8.28 -42.69
C ARG A 402 2.91 -7.62 -42.57
N ILE A 403 3.42 -7.49 -41.36
CA ILE A 403 4.74 -6.88 -41.06
C ILE A 403 5.70 -7.86 -40.38
N GLY A 404 5.63 -9.14 -40.78
CA GLY A 404 6.50 -10.20 -40.25
C GLY A 404 6.09 -10.67 -38.86
N LEU A 405 7.06 -10.81 -37.96
CA LEU A 405 6.86 -11.27 -36.57
C LEU A 405 6.08 -10.29 -35.69
N PHE A 406 5.90 -9.04 -36.16
CA PHE A 406 5.23 -7.98 -35.40
C PHE A 406 3.72 -7.90 -35.65
N GLY A 407 3.16 -8.86 -36.41
CA GLY A 407 1.74 -9.00 -36.67
C GLY A 407 1.28 -8.31 -37.96
N PHE A 408 0.12 -7.66 -37.89
CA PHE A 408 -0.52 -6.96 -39.00
C PHE A 408 -0.77 -5.50 -38.63
N ILE A 409 -0.69 -4.63 -39.65
CA ILE A 409 -1.10 -3.23 -39.54
C ILE A 409 -2.10 -2.88 -40.63
N ALA A 410 -2.90 -1.86 -40.38
CA ALA A 410 -3.68 -1.15 -41.39
C ALA A 410 -3.70 0.34 -41.06
N SER A 411 -4.17 1.18 -41.99
CA SER A 411 -4.42 2.58 -41.71
C SER A 411 -5.61 3.13 -42.48
N PHE A 412 -6.29 4.11 -41.90
CA PHE A 412 -7.44 4.77 -42.49
C PHE A 412 -7.45 6.27 -42.15
N VAL A 413 -8.27 7.03 -42.88
CA VAL A 413 -8.62 8.41 -42.55
C VAL A 413 -9.96 8.40 -41.82
N ASP A 414 -10.01 9.02 -40.64
CA ASP A 414 -11.22 9.13 -39.82
C ASP A 414 -12.22 10.14 -40.39
N SER A 415 -13.33 10.38 -39.67
CA SER A 415 -14.37 11.35 -40.07
C SER A 415 -13.92 12.81 -40.07
N GLU A 416 -12.78 13.12 -39.45
CA GLU A 416 -12.26 14.48 -39.29
C GLU A 416 -11.09 14.75 -40.23
N GLY A 417 -10.53 13.72 -40.86
CA GLY A 417 -9.37 13.84 -41.74
C GLY A 417 -8.05 13.41 -41.10
N ASN A 418 -8.06 12.83 -39.90
CA ASN A 418 -6.86 12.29 -39.25
C ASN A 418 -6.48 10.93 -39.82
N ARG A 419 -5.18 10.68 -39.96
CA ARG A 419 -4.67 9.35 -40.34
C ARG A 419 -4.45 8.49 -39.09
N ILE A 420 -5.19 7.40 -38.97
CA ILE A 420 -5.18 6.48 -37.83
C ILE A 420 -4.66 5.11 -38.25
N GLY A 421 -3.87 4.48 -37.39
CA GLY A 421 -3.36 3.12 -37.57
C GLY A 421 -4.15 2.09 -36.78
N LEU A 422 -4.18 0.86 -37.29
CA LEU A 422 -4.64 -0.33 -36.57
C LEU A 422 -3.48 -1.31 -36.48
N ARG A 423 -3.39 -2.00 -35.34
CA ARG A 423 -2.39 -3.04 -35.10
C ARG A 423 -3.06 -4.28 -34.52
N SER A 424 -2.69 -5.44 -35.04
CA SER A 424 -3.10 -6.75 -34.52
C SER A 424 -1.89 -7.69 -34.45
N TRP A 425 -1.90 -8.58 -33.46
CA TRP A 425 -0.96 -9.72 -33.40
C TRP A 425 -1.44 -10.93 -34.21
N GLN A 426 -2.72 -10.95 -34.59
CA GLN A 426 -3.41 -12.03 -35.30
C GLN A 426 -3.82 -11.61 -36.72
#